data_AF-A0A4Q4S5A2-F1
#
_entry.id   AF-A0A4Q4S5A2-F1
#
_cell.length_a   1.000
_cell.length_b   1.000
_cell.length_c   1.000
_cell.angle_alpha   90.00
_cell.angle_beta   90.00
_cell.angle_gamma   90.00
#
_symmetry.space_group_name_H-M   'P 1'
#
loop_
_entity.id
_entity.type
_entity.pdbx_description
1 polymer ?
#
loop_
_entity_poly.entity_id
_entity_poly.type
_entity_poly.pdbx_seq_one_letter_code
_entity_poly.pdbx_strand_id
1 'polypeptide(L)'
;MHLSVSAFAVLSLSCLITAQTCDTSNNTLYLTAPALVTTPQNTSTIQCWRLRNPFLISTTAGIAGSRALNLGNVTDLSYVVQPPRFEGGLHNAPVPQ
;
A
#
# COMPACT_ATOMS: atom_id res chain seq x y z
N MET A 1 -30.98 70.88 -1.67
CA MET A 1 -29.57 70.44 -1.74
C MET A 1 -29.59 68.94 -1.57
N HIS A 2 -29.20 68.22 -2.63
CA HIS A 2 -29.30 66.78 -2.78
C HIS A 2 -28.21 66.10 -1.94
N LEU A 3 -28.54 65.11 -1.09
CA LEU A 3 -27.52 64.19 -0.57
C LEU A 3 -28.09 62.77 -0.45
N SER A 4 -27.57 61.92 -1.33
CA SER A 4 -27.78 60.48 -1.44
C SER A 4 -27.09 59.75 -0.29
N VAL A 5 -27.74 58.75 0.31
CA VAL A 5 -27.03 57.70 1.07
C VAL A 5 -27.56 56.33 0.66
N SER A 6 -26.57 55.52 0.28
CA SER A 6 -26.62 54.32 -0.54
C SER A 6 -27.12 53.07 0.21
N ALA A 7 -27.57 52.11 -0.59
CA ALA A 7 -28.10 50.81 -0.20
C ALA A 7 -27.15 49.99 0.69
N PHE A 8 -27.69 49.44 1.78
CA PHE A 8 -27.04 48.40 2.58
C PHE A 8 -27.44 47.03 2.03
N ALA A 9 -26.69 46.53 1.04
CA ALA A 9 -26.72 45.12 0.70
C ALA A 9 -25.85 44.37 1.72
N VAL A 10 -26.50 43.70 2.68
CA VAL A 10 -25.81 42.80 3.62
C VAL A 10 -25.42 41.54 2.84
N LEU A 11 -24.21 41.50 2.26
CA LEU A 11 -23.66 40.27 1.73
C LEU A 11 -23.23 39.38 2.90
N SER A 12 -24.05 38.38 3.21
CA SER A 12 -23.64 37.26 4.07
C SER A 12 -22.49 36.52 3.39
N LEU A 13 -21.27 36.71 3.89
CA LEU A 13 -20.10 35.95 3.48
C LEU A 13 -20.18 34.56 4.12
N SER A 14 -21.00 33.69 3.52
CA SER A 14 -20.98 32.25 3.83
C SER A 14 -19.63 31.72 3.40
N CYS A 15 -18.72 31.56 4.35
CA CYS A 15 -17.46 30.84 4.15
C CYS A 15 -17.83 29.40 3.80
N LEU A 16 -17.78 29.05 2.50
CA LEU A 16 -17.73 27.65 2.10
C LEU A 16 -16.36 27.12 2.55
N ILE A 17 -16.32 26.55 3.74
CA ILE A 17 -15.24 25.66 4.16
C ILE A 17 -15.41 24.42 3.29
N THR A 18 -14.82 24.42 2.09
CA THR A 18 -14.51 23.16 1.43
C THR A 18 -13.46 22.49 2.30
N ALA A 19 -13.91 21.56 3.14
CA ALA A 19 -13.00 20.60 3.75
C ALA A 19 -12.33 19.86 2.59
N GLN A 20 -11.11 20.28 2.23
CA GLN A 20 -10.22 19.47 1.43
C GLN A 20 -9.95 18.22 2.26
N THR A 21 -10.70 17.15 1.98
CA THR A 21 -10.28 15.81 2.32
C THR A 21 -8.91 15.66 1.69
N CYS A 22 -7.86 15.51 2.51
CA CYS A 22 -6.62 14.97 2.01
C CYS A 22 -7.01 13.62 1.42
N ASP A 23 -6.94 13.52 0.10
CA ASP A 23 -7.00 12.22 -0.53
C ASP A 23 -5.72 11.53 -0.06
N THR A 24 -5.82 10.73 1.00
CA THR A 24 -4.84 9.70 1.27
C THR A 24 -4.83 8.89 -0.01
N SER A 25 -3.91 9.24 -0.91
CA SER A 25 -3.53 8.40 -2.04
C SER A 25 -3.25 7.04 -1.42
N ASN A 26 -4.26 6.16 -1.46
CA ASN A 26 -4.15 4.79 -1.04
C ASN A 26 -3.25 4.15 -2.09
N ASN A 27 -1.95 4.41 -1.95
CA ASN A 27 -0.92 3.94 -2.84
C ASN A 27 -0.87 2.43 -2.64
N THR A 28 -1.71 1.77 -3.41
CA THR A 28 -1.96 0.35 -3.30
C THR A 28 -0.74 -0.34 -3.89
N LEU A 29 0.03 -1.00 -3.04
CA LEU A 29 1.28 -1.62 -3.45
C LEU A 29 1.04 -3.04 -3.92
N TYR A 30 1.72 -3.40 -5.00
CA TYR A 30 1.67 -4.73 -5.60
C TYR A 30 3.08 -5.32 -5.65
N LEU A 31 3.19 -6.65 -5.61
CA LEU A 31 4.44 -7.32 -5.90
C LEU A 31 4.69 -7.33 -7.41
N THR A 32 5.85 -6.84 -7.81
CA THR A 32 6.35 -6.93 -9.18
C THR A 32 7.65 -7.73 -9.16
N ALA A 33 7.77 -8.73 -10.03
CA ALA A 33 8.93 -9.63 -10.07
C ALA A 33 9.24 -10.07 -11.52
N PRO A 34 10.52 -10.39 -11.82
CA PRO A 34 10.86 -11.04 -13.08
C PRO A 34 10.27 -12.45 -13.13
N ALA A 35 9.72 -12.85 -14.26
CA ALA A 35 9.17 -14.17 -14.50
C ALA A 35 9.80 -14.79 -15.76
N LEU A 36 10.22 -16.05 -15.66
CA LEU A 36 10.63 -16.83 -16.82
C LEU A 36 9.39 -17.52 -17.41
N VAL A 37 9.06 -17.21 -18.65
CA VAL A 37 7.83 -17.68 -19.31
C VAL A 37 8.20 -18.48 -20.54
N THR A 38 7.57 -19.64 -20.70
CA THR A 38 7.67 -20.45 -21.92
C THR A 38 6.61 -19.99 -22.90
N THR A 39 7.01 -19.62 -24.11
CA THR A 39 6.10 -19.19 -25.18
C THR A 39 5.48 -20.41 -25.87
N PRO A 40 4.38 -20.24 -26.63
CA PRO A 40 3.82 -21.32 -27.47
C PRO A 40 4.81 -21.90 -28.48
N GLN A 41 5.88 -21.18 -28.81
CA GLN A 41 6.95 -21.62 -29.71
C GLN A 41 8.07 -22.39 -28.98
N ASN A 42 7.87 -22.80 -27.72
CA ASN A 42 8.86 -23.48 -26.88
C ASN A 42 10.15 -22.67 -26.66
N THR A 43 10.05 -21.34 -26.65
CA THR A 43 11.18 -20.46 -26.30
C THR A 43 10.96 -19.86 -24.92
N SER A 44 12.04 -19.57 -24.19
CA SER A 44 11.96 -18.91 -22.88
C SER A 44 12.19 -17.41 -23.01
N THR A 45 11.37 -16.62 -22.32
CA THR A 45 11.51 -15.16 -22.24
C THR A 45 11.40 -14.69 -20.80
N ILE A 46 12.12 -13.62 -20.46
CA ILE A 46 12.04 -12.98 -19.14
C ILE A 46 11.06 -11.81 -19.26
N GLN A 47 10.03 -11.81 -18.42
CA GLN A 47 9.00 -10.78 -18.38
C GLN A 47 8.96 -10.10 -17.02
N CYS A 48 8.39 -8.90 -16.96
CA CYS A 48 8.11 -8.18 -15.73
C CYS A 48 6.63 -8.38 -15.37
N TRP A 49 6.35 -9.16 -14.31
CA TRP A 49 4.99 -9.49 -13.91
C TRP A 49 4.61 -8.76 -12.64
N ARG A 50 3.38 -8.22 -12.62
CA ARG A 50 2.75 -7.66 -11.43
C ARG A 50 1.66 -8.60 -10.95
N LEU A 51 1.73 -9.03 -9.70
CA LEU A 51 0.70 -9.88 -9.11
C LEU A 51 -0.59 -9.09 -8.93
N ARG A 52 -1.73 -9.80 -9.06
CA ARG A 52 -3.05 -9.19 -9.02
C ARG A 52 -3.43 -8.69 -7.63
N ASN A 53 -3.08 -9.44 -6.59
CA ASN A 53 -3.43 -9.07 -5.22
C ASN A 53 -2.46 -7.99 -4.71
N PRO A 54 -2.97 -6.94 -4.03
CA PRO A 54 -2.12 -5.98 -3.37
C PRO A 54 -1.62 -6.51 -2.02
N PHE A 55 -0.62 -5.84 -1.46
CA PHE A 55 -0.22 -6.09 -0.06
C PHE A 55 -1.34 -5.68 0.90
N LEU A 56 -1.60 -6.52 1.89
CA LEU A 56 -2.40 -6.21 3.06
C LEU A 56 -1.48 -5.64 4.14
N ILE A 57 -1.88 -4.50 4.72
CA ILE A 57 -1.15 -3.86 5.81
C ILE A 57 -1.80 -4.26 7.13
N SER A 58 -1.03 -4.86 8.03
CA SER A 58 -1.54 -5.26 9.34
C SER A 58 -1.78 -4.04 10.24
N THR A 59 -2.93 -4.00 10.90
CA THR A 59 -3.22 -3.10 12.03
C THR A 59 -3.15 -3.83 13.36
N THR A 60 -2.90 -5.15 13.35
CA THR A 60 -2.71 -5.94 14.55
C THR A 60 -1.51 -5.37 15.29
N ALA A 61 -1.74 -5.10 16.56
CA ALA A 61 -0.73 -4.60 17.45
C ALA A 61 0.54 -5.51 17.32
N GLY A 62 1.75 -4.97 17.49
CA GLY A 62 2.99 -5.78 17.57
C GLY A 62 3.57 -6.18 16.23
N ILE A 63 2.74 -6.15 15.18
CA ILE A 63 3.12 -6.27 13.77
C ILE A 63 2.47 -5.18 12.91
N ALA A 64 1.99 -4.09 13.53
CA ALA A 64 1.30 -3.01 12.84
C ALA A 64 2.22 -2.37 11.79
N GLY A 65 1.70 -2.16 10.58
CA GLY A 65 2.46 -1.67 9.42
C GLY A 65 3.17 -2.75 8.61
N SER A 66 3.23 -4.00 9.10
CA SER A 66 3.75 -5.12 8.31
C SER A 66 2.89 -5.36 7.06
N ARG A 67 3.54 -5.79 5.97
CA ARG A 67 2.91 -6.02 4.67
C ARG A 67 2.94 -7.49 4.34
N ALA A 68 1.78 -8.08 4.13
CA ALA A 68 1.64 -9.47 3.71
C ALA A 68 0.98 -9.52 2.33
N LEU A 69 1.44 -10.41 1.47
CA LEU A 69 0.80 -10.68 0.18
C LEU A 69 0.39 -12.15 0.14
N ASN A 70 -0.89 -12.40 -0.10
CA ASN A 70 -1.36 -13.74 -0.39
C ASN A 70 -1.08 -14.06 -1.87
N LEU A 71 -0.19 -15.03 -2.10
CA LEU A 71 0.20 -15.50 -3.43
C LEU A 71 -0.87 -16.37 -4.11
N GLY A 72 -2.02 -16.56 -3.48
CA GLY A 72 -3.17 -17.33 -3.98
C GLY A 72 -3.06 -18.80 -3.61
N ASN A 73 -3.78 -19.63 -4.37
CA ASN A 73 -3.70 -21.08 -4.26
C ASN A 73 -2.42 -21.56 -4.96
N VAL A 74 -1.29 -21.49 -4.24
CA VAL A 74 -0.03 -22.06 -4.68
C VAL A 74 0.01 -23.54 -4.29
N THR A 75 0.30 -24.40 -5.26
CA THR A 75 0.41 -25.85 -5.02
C THR A 75 1.57 -26.17 -4.07
N ASP A 76 2.66 -25.39 -4.11
CA ASP A 76 3.80 -25.46 -3.18
C ASP A 76 4.64 -24.15 -3.21
N LEU A 77 5.13 -23.69 -2.05
CA LEU A 77 6.00 -22.51 -1.88
C LEU A 77 6.95 -22.70 -0.68
N SER A 78 8.24 -22.91 -0.95
CA SER A 78 9.31 -22.89 0.05
C SER A 78 10.64 -22.43 -0.57
N TYR A 79 11.37 -21.49 0.03
CA TYR A 79 12.81 -21.38 -0.22
C TYR A 79 13.56 -20.69 0.91
N VAL A 80 14.28 -21.50 1.70
CA VAL A 80 15.33 -21.01 2.58
C VAL A 80 16.44 -22.05 2.63
N VAL A 81 17.68 -21.60 2.43
CA VAL A 81 18.88 -22.41 2.68
C VAL A 81 19.65 -21.73 3.79
N GLN A 82 19.78 -22.44 4.90
CA GLN A 82 20.59 -22.01 6.02
C GLN A 82 21.96 -22.71 5.93
N PRO A 83 23.07 -21.96 5.81
CA PRO A 83 24.38 -22.50 5.49
C PRO A 83 25.02 -23.27 6.67
N PRO A 84 26.09 -24.07 6.45
CA PRO A 84 26.83 -24.70 7.53
C PRO A 84 27.38 -23.65 8.51
N ARG A 85 27.18 -23.88 9.81
CA ARG A 85 27.57 -22.97 10.91
C ARG A 85 26.78 -21.65 10.97
N PHE A 86 25.55 -21.65 10.46
CA PHE A 86 24.59 -20.65 10.86
C PHE A 86 24.24 -20.82 12.35
N GLU A 87 24.57 -19.82 13.16
CA GLU A 87 24.16 -19.71 14.55
C GLU A 87 23.12 -18.59 14.64
N GLY A 88 21.85 -18.95 14.85
CA GLY A 88 20.71 -18.03 14.86
C GLY A 88 20.62 -17.12 16.09
N GLY A 89 21.57 -17.23 17.02
CA GLY A 89 21.53 -16.51 18.30
C GLY A 89 20.29 -16.85 19.13
N LEU A 90 20.04 -16.03 20.17
CA LEU A 90 18.86 -16.17 21.01
C LEU A 90 17.70 -15.34 20.42
N HIS A 91 16.61 -16.00 20.04
CA HIS A 91 15.38 -15.32 19.63
C HIS A 91 14.62 -14.86 20.88
N ASN A 92 14.59 -13.55 21.13
CA ASN A 92 13.74 -12.99 22.18
C ASN A 92 12.31 -12.83 21.65
N ALA A 93 11.33 -13.21 22.46
CA ALA A 93 9.92 -12.99 22.12
C ALA A 93 9.63 -11.47 22.00
N PRO A 94 8.69 -11.07 21.12
CA PRO A 94 8.14 -9.72 21.13
C PRO A 94 7.57 -9.40 22.52
N VAL A 95 7.73 -8.15 22.98
CA VAL A 95 7.12 -7.70 24.22
C VAL A 95 5.59 -7.84 24.16
N PRO A 96 4.92 -8.24 25.28
CA PRO A 96 3.46 -8.34 25.34
C PRO A 96 2.78 -7.03 24.94
N GLN A 97 1.54 -7.15 24.48
CA GLN A 97 0.72 -6.03 24.06
C GLN A 97 -0.53 -5.86 24.89
#